data_AF-A1CBL9-F1
#
_entry.id   AF-A1CBL9-F1
#
_cell.length_a   1.000
_cell.length_b   1.000
_cell.length_c   1.000
_cell.angle_alpha   90.00
_cell.angle_beta   90.00
_cell.angle_gamma   90.00
#
_symmetry.space_group_name_H-M   'P 1'
#
loop_
_entity.id
_entity.type
_entity.pdbx_description
1 polymer ?
#
loop_
_entity_poly.entity_id
_entity_poly.type
_entity_poly.pdbx_seq_one_letter_code
_entity_poly.pdbx_strand_id
1 'polypeptide(L)'
;MEGGLNQDDASHGGATSDTEMRNQLEVVLYPDCNHRRKSSLVSVDESRSRPHLDSNDERTACFVHSLILGEWIAPPTKPELQKGLKTPKAEDAVSQTSIDDNDVISPSEVQDRKVTKALSTAVQSRHLSKKQLSDMAWNVRKLSKKLGSIKIKLTVKSVLLVTKARDEALVSLTRKVTQWLLSKDRTTKYVVYVERRLETHPDFGAIQLLQEEPTAEGRLRYWDTNMVAEEAHLFDFVVALGGDGTVLYTSWLFQHVVPPVLSFALGSLGFLTKFDFNQYQSTIETAFKDGVVVSLRLRFECTIMRSNRRPDDDVSNTSKRDLVEELIGEEGEGTLTHRPDKVFQILNDVVLDRGPNPTMSQIELFGDDEHFTTLLADGVCIATPTGSTAYNLAAGGSLSHPENPVILVTAICAHTLSFRPIIMPDTIVLRMGVPYDARTSSWASFDGRERIELHPGDYVTVSASRYPFANVLPQDRKGEDWVQSISRTLNWNSRQKQKSFK
;
A
#
# COMPACT_ATOMS: atom_id res chain seq x y z
N MET A 1 -44.14 11.61 -64.95
CA MET A 1 -44.45 12.39 -63.74
C MET A 1 -43.16 12.43 -62.94
N GLU A 2 -42.21 13.28 -63.32
CA GLU A 2 -42.17 14.75 -63.08
C GLU A 2 -41.65 15.07 -61.68
N GLY A 3 -40.78 16.05 -61.45
CA GLY A 3 -40.14 16.97 -62.41
C GLY A 3 -39.96 18.37 -61.82
N GLY A 4 -38.72 18.86 -61.70
CA GLY A 4 -38.34 20.13 -61.06
C GLY A 4 -36.93 19.99 -60.45
N LEU A 5 -35.83 20.56 -60.98
CA LEU A 5 -35.51 21.95 -61.37
C LEU A 5 -35.41 22.86 -60.11
N ASN A 6 -34.35 23.65 -59.85
CA ASN A 6 -33.15 24.03 -60.62
C ASN A 6 -31.94 24.30 -59.67
N GLN A 7 -30.65 24.23 -60.07
CA GLN A 7 -29.78 25.28 -60.70
C GLN A 7 -29.77 26.62 -59.95
N ASP A 8 -28.64 27.32 -59.68
CA ASP A 8 -27.20 27.19 -60.08
C ASP A 8 -26.30 27.38 -58.82
N ASP A 9 -25.01 27.02 -58.68
CA ASP A 9 -23.82 26.77 -59.53
C ASP A 9 -22.86 27.99 -59.75
N ALA A 10 -21.56 27.68 -59.94
CA ALA A 10 -20.37 28.54 -60.14
C ALA A 10 -19.83 29.38 -58.92
N SER A 11 -18.52 29.63 -58.77
CA SER A 11 -17.30 28.96 -59.29
C SER A 11 -16.01 29.46 -58.59
N HIS A 12 -14.92 28.68 -58.69
CA HIS A 12 -13.51 29.00 -58.32
C HIS A 12 -13.19 29.22 -56.81
N GLY A 13 -12.00 28.90 -56.30
CA GLY A 13 -10.85 28.20 -56.90
C GLY A 13 -9.51 28.93 -56.72
N GLY A 14 -8.70 28.54 -55.74
CA GLY A 14 -7.37 29.11 -55.49
C GLY A 14 -6.68 28.46 -54.30
N ALA A 15 -5.36 28.22 -54.39
CA ALA A 15 -4.60 27.42 -53.42
C ALA A 15 -3.78 28.29 -52.42
N THR A 16 -3.12 27.59 -51.48
CA THR A 16 -1.99 28.04 -50.63
C THR A 16 -2.20 29.23 -49.70
N SER A 17 -2.16 28.96 -48.39
CA SER A 17 -0.95 29.25 -47.58
C SER A 17 -1.01 28.57 -46.21
N ASP A 18 0.08 27.94 -45.79
CA ASP A 18 0.26 27.54 -44.40
C ASP A 18 0.55 28.78 -43.54
N THR A 19 -0.08 28.89 -42.37
CA THR A 19 0.41 29.76 -41.29
C THR A 19 -0.01 29.18 -39.94
N GLU A 20 0.97 28.80 -39.12
CA GLU A 20 0.71 28.23 -37.79
C GLU A 20 0.16 29.29 -36.82
N MET A 21 -1.14 29.26 -36.51
CA MET A 21 -1.63 29.80 -35.24
C MET A 21 -1.62 28.70 -34.17
N ARG A 22 -0.44 28.48 -33.58
CA ARG A 22 -0.34 27.78 -32.29
C ARG A 22 -0.94 28.69 -31.21
N ASN A 23 -2.15 28.38 -30.77
CA ASN A 23 -2.68 28.95 -29.52
C ASN A 23 -1.84 28.42 -28.34
N GLN A 24 -0.77 29.14 -27.99
CA GLN A 24 -0.03 28.90 -26.77
C GLN A 24 -0.92 29.25 -25.58
N LEU A 25 -1.38 28.22 -24.86
CA LEU A 25 -1.98 28.39 -23.54
C LEU A 25 -0.86 28.75 -22.56
N GLU A 26 -0.61 30.05 -22.40
CA GLU A 26 0.33 30.56 -21.41
C GLU A 26 -0.26 30.39 -20.00
N VAL A 27 0.14 29.32 -19.32
CA VAL A 27 -0.24 29.07 -17.92
C VAL A 27 0.62 29.96 -17.02
N VAL A 28 0.13 31.18 -16.78
CA VAL A 28 0.72 32.11 -15.81
C VAL A 28 0.56 31.53 -14.40
N LEU A 29 1.61 30.89 -13.90
CA LEU A 29 1.69 30.43 -12.52
C LEU A 29 2.00 31.61 -11.60
N TYR A 30 0.99 32.12 -10.90
CA TYR A 30 1.17 33.07 -9.80
C TYR A 30 2.02 32.41 -8.69
N PRO A 31 3.19 32.98 -8.33
CA PRO A 31 4.12 32.34 -7.39
C PRO A 31 3.79 32.62 -5.91
N ASP A 32 2.50 32.68 -5.54
CA ASP A 32 2.06 32.84 -4.15
C ASP A 32 0.72 32.13 -3.87
N CYS A 33 0.80 30.85 -3.52
CA CYS A 33 -0.27 30.12 -2.83
C CYS A 33 0.30 29.01 -1.93
N ASN A 34 1.28 29.37 -1.09
CA ASN A 34 1.76 28.52 0.01
C ASN A 34 0.72 28.41 1.14
N HIS A 35 -0.47 27.89 0.84
CA HIS A 35 -1.46 27.56 1.86
C HIS A 35 -0.91 26.39 2.69
N ARG A 36 -0.53 26.68 3.93
CA ARG A 36 0.06 25.72 4.86
C ARG A 36 -1.06 25.10 5.71
N ARG A 37 -0.85 23.85 6.15
CA ARG A 37 -1.92 23.04 6.76
C ARG A 37 -1.91 23.18 8.29
N LYS A 38 -3.02 23.66 8.86
CA LYS A 38 -3.35 23.60 10.30
C LYS A 38 -3.05 22.25 10.97
N SER A 39 -3.20 21.14 10.24
CA SER A 39 -3.10 19.77 10.77
C SER A 39 -1.83 18.99 10.40
N SER A 40 -0.79 19.63 9.81
CA SER A 40 0.43 18.90 9.38
C SER A 40 1.77 19.46 9.89
N LEU A 41 1.80 20.05 11.09
CA LEU A 41 3.06 20.42 11.76
C LEU A 41 3.23 19.70 13.10
N VAL A 42 4.11 18.70 13.11
CA VAL A 42 5.05 18.52 14.23
C VAL A 42 6.36 19.15 13.77
N SER A 43 6.80 20.23 14.43
CA SER A 43 8.08 20.85 14.16
C SER A 43 9.21 20.04 14.78
N VAL A 44 10.07 19.46 13.94
CA VAL A 44 11.44 19.11 14.35
C VAL A 44 12.30 20.32 14.04
N ASP A 45 12.38 21.25 14.99
CA ASP A 45 13.09 22.52 14.82
C ASP A 45 14.54 22.39 15.33
N GLU A 46 15.32 21.54 14.66
CA GLU A 46 16.78 21.48 14.79
C GLU A 46 17.46 21.68 13.43
N SER A 47 18.73 22.09 13.48
CA SER A 47 19.39 22.79 12.37
C SER A 47 19.53 21.99 11.08
N ARG A 48 19.53 22.70 9.94
CA ARG A 48 19.65 22.17 8.57
C ARG A 48 20.91 21.31 8.35
N SER A 49 20.80 20.01 8.61
CA SER A 49 21.64 18.98 7.98
C SER A 49 20.83 18.25 6.89
N ARG A 50 21.50 17.66 5.90
CA ARG A 50 20.82 16.74 4.97
C ARG A 50 20.47 15.47 5.77
N PRO A 51 19.21 15.01 5.81
CA PRO A 51 18.87 13.82 6.57
C PRO A 51 19.60 12.62 5.99
N HIS A 52 20.41 11.97 6.82
CA HIS A 52 20.99 10.67 6.54
C HIS A 52 19.88 9.61 6.63
N LEU A 53 20.04 8.48 5.94
CA LEU A 53 19.11 7.36 6.08
C LEU A 53 19.25 6.71 7.46
N ASP A 54 18.11 6.38 8.07
CA ASP A 54 18.00 5.77 9.39
C ASP A 54 18.33 4.27 9.29
N SER A 55 19.29 3.77 10.09
CA SER A 55 19.83 2.40 9.99
C SER A 55 18.85 1.28 10.40
N ASN A 56 17.59 1.62 10.64
CA ASN A 56 16.49 0.66 10.85
C ASN A 56 15.67 0.43 9.56
N ASP A 57 15.53 1.43 8.67
CA ASP A 57 14.83 1.24 7.38
C ASP A 57 15.68 0.32 6.46
N GLU A 58 17.03 0.39 6.58
CA GLU A 58 17.99 -0.59 6.00
C GLU A 58 17.70 -2.03 6.43
N ARG A 59 17.33 -2.24 7.70
CA ARG A 59 17.05 -3.57 8.23
C ARG A 59 15.71 -4.12 7.77
N THR A 60 14.73 -3.27 7.41
CA THR A 60 13.37 -3.69 7.02
C THR A 60 13.10 -3.72 5.52
N ALA A 61 14.07 -3.36 4.68
CA ALA A 61 13.91 -3.29 3.23
C ALA A 61 13.91 -4.68 2.54
N CYS A 62 12.75 -5.35 2.50
CA CYS A 62 12.50 -6.43 1.52
C CYS A 62 12.76 -5.94 0.10
N PHE A 63 13.40 -6.77 -0.74
CA PHE A 63 13.84 -6.46 -2.11
C PHE A 63 12.87 -5.63 -2.95
N VAL A 64 11.56 -5.94 -2.92
CA VAL A 64 10.54 -5.20 -3.69
C VAL A 64 10.41 -3.75 -3.23
N HIS A 65 10.54 -3.48 -1.93
CA HIS A 65 10.49 -2.14 -1.36
C HIS A 65 11.87 -1.47 -1.36
N SER A 66 12.98 -2.22 -1.34
CA SER A 66 14.32 -1.68 -1.65
C SER A 66 14.34 -1.05 -3.05
N LEU A 67 13.73 -1.70 -4.04
CA LEU A 67 13.56 -1.16 -5.39
C LEU A 67 12.65 0.09 -5.43
N ILE A 68 11.74 0.27 -4.47
CA ILE A 68 10.91 1.49 -4.33
C ILE A 68 11.70 2.64 -3.68
N LEU A 69 12.59 2.33 -2.74
CA LEU A 69 13.40 3.32 -2.01
C LEU A 69 14.59 3.86 -2.83
N GLY A 70 15.15 3.06 -3.73
CA GLY A 70 15.77 3.58 -4.95
C GLY A 70 17.24 3.98 -4.92
N GLU A 71 18.06 3.47 -3.97
CA GLU A 71 19.50 3.47 -4.21
C GLU A 71 19.86 2.50 -5.35
N TRP A 72 20.37 3.04 -6.46
CA TRP A 72 20.91 2.25 -7.57
C TRP A 72 22.22 2.85 -8.08
N ILE A 73 23.28 2.65 -7.29
CA ILE A 73 24.64 2.78 -7.79
C ILE A 73 24.85 1.64 -8.79
N ALA A 74 24.90 1.98 -10.08
CA ALA A 74 25.32 1.02 -11.10
C ALA A 74 26.75 0.53 -10.76
N PRO A 75 27.06 -0.77 -10.91
CA PRO A 75 28.38 -1.28 -10.57
C PRO A 75 29.44 -0.52 -11.39
N PRO A 76 30.53 -0.03 -10.77
CA PRO A 76 31.49 0.82 -11.46
C PRO A 76 32.11 0.06 -12.63
N THR A 77 31.74 0.47 -13.84
CA THR A 77 32.45 0.06 -15.05
C THR A 77 33.90 0.48 -14.91
N LYS A 78 34.81 -0.50 -14.95
CA LYS A 78 36.25 -0.23 -14.85
C LYS A 78 36.64 0.81 -15.92
N PRO A 79 37.17 1.99 -15.55
CA PRO A 79 37.71 2.90 -16.54
C PRO A 79 38.92 2.23 -17.20
N GLU A 80 38.87 2.05 -18.52
CA GLU A 80 40.00 1.53 -19.27
C GLU A 80 41.15 2.55 -19.25
N LEU A 81 42.29 2.17 -18.68
CA LEU A 81 43.51 2.97 -18.66
C LEU A 81 44.14 2.99 -20.06
N GLN A 82 43.65 3.88 -20.92
CA GLN A 82 44.38 4.29 -22.13
C GLN A 82 45.66 5.02 -21.72
N LYS A 83 46.78 4.62 -22.32
CA LYS A 83 48.12 5.11 -21.97
C LYS A 83 48.34 6.55 -22.48
N GLY A 84 48.44 7.52 -21.57
CA GLY A 84 48.83 8.90 -21.87
C GLY A 84 50.17 9.25 -21.22
N LEU A 85 51.25 9.32 -22.00
CA LEU A 85 52.61 9.52 -21.50
C LEU A 85 52.98 11.01 -21.35
N LYS A 86 53.47 11.43 -20.18
CA LYS A 86 54.36 12.61 -19.99
C LYS A 86 55.05 12.62 -18.61
N THR A 87 56.17 13.33 -18.52
CA THR A 87 57.20 13.20 -17.46
C THR A 87 57.22 14.36 -16.45
N PRO A 88 57.77 14.16 -15.24
CA PRO A 88 57.80 15.16 -14.17
C PRO A 88 59.10 16.00 -14.08
N LYS A 89 58.98 17.15 -13.42
CA LYS A 89 59.98 17.89 -12.61
C LYS A 89 59.19 18.49 -11.43
N ALA A 90 59.57 18.36 -10.14
CA ALA A 90 60.78 18.87 -9.47
C ALA A 90 60.77 20.42 -9.37
N GLU A 91 61.00 21.07 -8.22
CA GLU A 91 61.24 20.68 -6.81
C GLU A 91 60.20 21.40 -5.86
N ASP A 92 60.19 21.48 -4.50
CA ASP A 92 61.02 21.00 -3.36
C ASP A 92 60.23 21.04 -2.01
N ALA A 93 60.81 20.52 -0.90
CA ALA A 93 60.78 20.95 0.53
C ALA A 93 59.46 21.26 1.33
N VAL A 94 59.30 20.98 2.66
CA VAL A 94 60.03 20.17 3.68
C VAL A 94 59.13 19.93 4.93
N SER A 95 59.57 19.08 5.88
CA SER A 95 58.98 18.66 7.20
C SER A 95 57.86 17.59 7.11
N GLN A 96 57.99 16.36 7.64
CA GLN A 96 58.50 15.80 8.93
C GLN A 96 57.57 16.15 10.10
N THR A 97 57.09 15.24 10.96
CA THR A 97 57.58 13.93 11.49
C THR A 97 56.46 12.87 11.55
N SER A 98 56.60 11.61 11.09
CA SER A 98 57.18 10.40 11.75
C SER A 98 56.49 9.99 13.08
N ILE A 99 56.14 8.73 13.38
CA ILE A 99 56.53 7.40 12.85
C ILE A 99 55.40 6.34 12.99
N ASP A 100 55.64 5.16 12.43
CA ASP A 100 54.95 3.84 12.41
C ASP A 100 54.25 3.39 13.74
N ASP A 101 53.40 2.36 13.82
CA ASP A 101 53.59 0.98 13.31
C ASP A 101 52.30 0.14 13.12
N ASN A 102 52.48 -1.10 12.66
CA ASN A 102 51.46 -2.10 12.32
C ASN A 102 50.82 -2.75 13.57
N ASP A 103 49.56 -3.18 13.48
CA ASP A 103 49.25 -4.63 13.45
C ASP A 103 47.80 -4.98 13.04
N VAL A 104 47.55 -6.27 12.76
CA VAL A 104 46.24 -6.85 12.40
C VAL A 104 45.65 -7.64 13.57
N ILE A 105 44.33 -7.57 13.83
CA ILE A 105 43.60 -8.64 14.53
C ILE A 105 42.07 -8.64 14.26
N SER A 106 41.46 -9.81 14.39
CA SER A 106 40.05 -10.15 14.11
C SER A 106 39.13 -9.97 15.35
N PRO A 107 37.78 -10.05 15.22
CA PRO A 107 36.87 -9.52 16.24
C PRO A 107 36.43 -10.52 17.33
N SER A 108 36.35 -10.06 18.58
CA SER A 108 35.60 -10.71 19.66
C SER A 108 35.26 -9.75 20.82
N GLU A 109 34.25 -10.15 21.59
CA GLU A 109 33.88 -9.72 22.95
C GLU A 109 33.16 -8.36 23.17
N VAL A 110 31.85 -8.54 23.35
CA VAL A 110 30.81 -7.65 23.87
C VAL A 110 31.07 -7.24 25.33
N GLN A 111 30.84 -5.95 25.69
CA GLN A 111 30.13 -5.65 26.93
C GLN A 111 29.38 -4.30 26.99
N ASP A 112 28.19 -4.37 27.59
CA ASP A 112 27.36 -3.32 28.20
C ASP A 112 27.45 -1.85 27.73
N ARG A 113 26.50 -1.49 26.85
CA ARG A 113 25.78 -0.21 26.97
C ARG A 113 24.27 -0.44 26.89
N LYS A 114 23.55 -0.04 27.94
CA LYS A 114 22.08 0.05 27.95
C LYS A 114 21.62 1.17 27.01
N VAL A 115 21.34 0.84 25.75
CA VAL A 115 20.70 1.77 24.82
C VAL A 115 19.21 1.83 25.15
N THR A 116 18.74 2.98 25.62
CA THR A 116 17.30 3.26 25.77
C THR A 116 16.64 3.25 24.39
N LYS A 117 15.71 2.31 24.16
CA LYS A 117 15.00 2.07 22.87
C LYS A 117 14.05 3.22 22.53
N ALA A 118 14.60 4.37 22.11
CA ALA A 118 13.84 5.46 21.51
C ALA A 118 13.39 5.04 20.10
N LEU A 119 12.09 5.08 19.84
CA LEU A 119 11.52 4.79 18.52
C LEU A 119 11.76 5.99 17.58
N SER A 120 12.72 5.89 16.67
CA SER A 120 12.74 6.76 15.50
C SER A 120 11.55 6.41 14.60
N THR A 121 10.80 7.44 14.19
CA THR A 121 9.50 7.25 13.53
C THR A 121 9.65 7.41 12.03
N ALA A 122 9.44 6.32 11.28
CA ALA A 122 9.42 6.36 9.81
C ALA A 122 8.43 7.43 9.33
N VAL A 123 8.86 8.27 8.37
CA VAL A 123 8.05 9.40 7.86
C VAL A 123 6.74 8.88 7.27
N GLN A 124 5.65 9.12 8.00
CA GLN A 124 4.27 8.82 7.65
C GLN A 124 3.78 9.75 6.54
N SER A 125 2.90 9.22 5.68
CA SER A 125 2.40 9.92 4.49
C SER A 125 1.67 11.22 4.84
N ARG A 126 1.06 11.32 6.03
CA ARG A 126 0.44 12.56 6.54
C ARG A 126 1.38 13.76 6.67
N HIS A 127 2.69 13.53 6.85
CA HIS A 127 3.70 14.59 6.98
C HIS A 127 4.22 15.09 5.63
N LEU A 128 3.77 14.48 4.53
CA LEU A 128 4.20 14.82 3.18
C LEU A 128 3.29 15.89 2.55
N SER A 129 3.91 16.82 1.83
CA SER A 129 3.18 17.78 0.99
C SER A 129 2.45 17.07 -0.16
N LYS A 130 1.40 17.71 -0.70
CA LYS A 130 0.66 17.24 -1.90
C LYS A 130 1.59 16.93 -3.08
N LYS A 131 2.69 17.68 -3.22
CA LYS A 131 3.75 17.39 -4.21
C LYS A 131 4.49 16.09 -3.91
N GLN A 132 5.02 15.91 -2.70
CA GLN A 132 5.73 14.69 -2.30
C GLN A 132 4.86 13.43 -2.38
N LEU A 133 3.56 13.53 -2.04
CA LEU A 133 2.59 12.46 -2.23
C LEU A 133 2.39 12.12 -3.73
N SER A 134 2.30 13.14 -4.58
CA SER A 134 2.18 12.97 -6.04
C SER A 134 3.43 12.33 -6.66
N ASP A 135 4.62 12.77 -6.24
CA ASP A 135 5.91 12.23 -6.66
C ASP A 135 6.07 10.76 -6.21
N MET A 136 5.69 10.45 -4.96
CA MET A 136 5.68 9.09 -4.42
C MET A 136 4.71 8.17 -5.20
N ALA A 137 3.46 8.59 -5.38
CA ALA A 137 2.47 7.83 -6.16
C ALA A 137 2.93 7.63 -7.61
N TRP A 138 3.56 8.63 -8.24
CA TRP A 138 4.15 8.47 -9.57
C TRP A 138 5.30 7.44 -9.60
N ASN A 139 6.20 7.47 -8.62
CA ASN A 139 7.29 6.50 -8.50
C ASN A 139 6.77 5.06 -8.29
N VAL A 140 5.81 4.86 -7.38
CA VAL A 140 5.17 3.55 -7.14
C VAL A 140 4.48 3.03 -8.41
N ARG A 141 3.75 3.87 -9.14
CA ARG A 141 3.11 3.48 -10.43
C ARG A 141 4.12 3.14 -11.52
N LYS A 142 5.19 3.94 -11.65
CA LYS A 142 6.29 3.72 -12.60
C LYS A 142 7.01 2.40 -12.33
N LEU A 143 7.18 2.04 -11.06
CA LEU A 143 7.77 0.78 -10.63
C LEU A 143 6.80 -0.41 -10.81
N SER A 144 5.52 -0.25 -10.47
CA SER A 144 4.48 -1.28 -10.70
C SER A 144 4.44 -1.71 -12.17
N LYS A 145 4.42 -0.74 -13.11
CA LYS A 145 4.49 -1.03 -14.57
C LYS A 145 5.76 -1.76 -15.00
N LYS A 146 6.90 -1.56 -14.31
CA LYS A 146 8.11 -2.35 -14.53
C LYS A 146 7.96 -3.78 -13.97
N LEU A 147 7.57 -3.93 -12.71
CA LEU A 147 7.51 -5.25 -12.05
C LEU A 147 6.45 -6.19 -12.65
N GLY A 148 5.35 -5.67 -13.19
CA GLY A 148 4.35 -6.49 -13.91
C GLY A 148 4.86 -7.07 -15.24
N SER A 149 5.94 -6.52 -15.82
CA SER A 149 6.53 -7.04 -17.06
C SER A 149 7.73 -7.97 -16.82
N ILE A 150 8.53 -7.73 -15.78
CA ILE A 150 9.80 -8.40 -15.50
C ILE A 150 9.61 -9.64 -14.58
N LYS A 151 10.38 -10.72 -14.79
CA LYS A 151 10.52 -11.79 -13.80
C LYS A 151 11.60 -11.40 -12.77
N ILE A 152 11.23 -11.37 -11.50
CA ILE A 152 12.10 -11.09 -10.36
C ILE A 152 12.61 -12.41 -9.79
N LYS A 153 13.93 -12.63 -9.79
CA LYS A 153 14.55 -13.78 -9.13
C LYS A 153 14.93 -13.41 -7.70
N LEU A 154 14.33 -14.10 -6.73
CA LEU A 154 14.49 -13.85 -5.29
C LEU A 154 15.37 -14.93 -4.66
N THR A 155 16.26 -14.56 -3.75
CA THR A 155 17.10 -15.49 -2.98
C THR A 155 16.38 -15.94 -1.71
N VAL A 156 15.22 -16.59 -1.86
CA VAL A 156 14.37 -17.02 -0.73
C VAL A 156 15.12 -18.00 0.17
N LYS A 157 15.26 -17.66 1.45
CA LYS A 157 15.74 -18.52 2.54
C LYS A 157 14.65 -18.70 3.60
N SER A 158 13.89 -17.66 3.92
CA SER A 158 12.79 -17.71 4.87
C SER A 158 11.41 -17.61 4.19
N VAL A 159 10.50 -18.49 4.58
CA VAL A 159 9.13 -18.54 4.07
C VAL A 159 8.15 -18.44 5.24
N LEU A 160 7.28 -17.43 5.20
CA LEU A 160 6.17 -17.28 6.12
C LEU A 160 4.93 -18.01 5.57
N LEU A 161 4.36 -18.94 6.34
CA LEU A 161 3.07 -19.56 6.02
C LEU A 161 1.96 -18.86 6.80
N VAL A 162 1.02 -18.23 6.06
CA VAL A 162 -0.18 -17.59 6.61
C VAL A 162 -1.40 -18.40 6.20
N THR A 163 -2.22 -18.83 7.16
CA THR A 163 -3.40 -19.66 6.91
C THR A 163 -4.67 -18.97 7.39
N LYS A 164 -5.83 -19.33 6.82
CA LYS A 164 -7.12 -18.90 7.36
C LYS A 164 -7.26 -19.50 8.78
N ALA A 165 -7.39 -18.64 9.79
CA ALA A 165 -7.55 -19.04 11.18
C ALA A 165 -8.88 -19.79 11.42
N ARG A 166 -8.89 -20.70 12.41
CA ARG A 166 -10.04 -21.51 12.85
C ARG A 166 -10.65 -22.40 11.74
N ASP A 167 -9.82 -22.86 10.82
CA ASP A 167 -10.22 -23.77 9.74
C ASP A 167 -9.34 -25.04 9.79
N GLU A 168 -9.81 -26.05 10.53
CA GLU A 168 -9.02 -27.24 10.88
C GLU A 168 -8.61 -28.07 9.67
N ALA A 169 -9.42 -28.08 8.61
CA ALA A 169 -9.07 -28.75 7.35
C ALA A 169 -7.73 -28.23 6.80
N LEU A 170 -7.43 -26.94 7.00
CA LEU A 170 -6.20 -26.32 6.51
C LEU A 170 -4.97 -26.66 7.34
N VAL A 171 -5.12 -27.13 8.58
CA VAL A 171 -3.97 -27.55 9.40
C VAL A 171 -3.24 -28.72 8.73
N SER A 172 -4.00 -29.70 8.23
CA SER A 172 -3.47 -30.84 7.48
C SER A 172 -2.74 -30.43 6.18
N LEU A 173 -3.20 -29.35 5.53
CA LEU A 173 -2.59 -28.81 4.31
C LEU A 173 -1.35 -27.97 4.63
N THR A 174 -1.37 -27.26 5.75
CA THR A 174 -0.23 -26.51 6.28
C THR A 174 0.92 -27.45 6.64
N ARG A 175 0.63 -28.60 7.28
CA ARG A 175 1.62 -29.67 7.51
C ARG A 175 2.28 -30.12 6.20
N LYS A 176 1.47 -30.44 5.18
CA LYS A 176 1.97 -30.87 3.85
C LYS A 176 2.89 -29.85 3.18
N VAL A 177 2.51 -28.57 3.16
CA VAL A 177 3.36 -27.50 2.60
C VAL A 177 4.64 -27.31 3.42
N THR A 178 4.52 -27.35 4.76
CA THR A 178 5.67 -27.22 5.68
C THR A 178 6.66 -28.35 5.50
N GLN A 179 6.18 -29.60 5.45
CA GLN A 179 7.00 -30.79 5.22
C GLN A 179 7.69 -30.75 3.84
N TRP A 180 6.97 -30.37 2.79
CA TRP A 180 7.55 -30.27 1.44
C TRP A 180 8.62 -29.16 1.34
N LEU A 181 8.41 -28.01 2.00
CA LEU A 181 9.42 -26.93 2.08
C LEU A 181 10.63 -27.31 2.94
N LEU A 182 10.43 -28.10 3.99
CA LEU A 182 11.50 -28.52 4.90
C LEU A 182 12.25 -29.77 4.42
N SER A 183 11.72 -30.53 3.46
CA SER A 183 12.31 -31.80 3.04
C SER A 183 13.77 -31.68 2.56
N LYS A 184 14.57 -32.71 2.85
CA LYS A 184 15.96 -32.87 2.37
C LYS A 184 16.11 -32.78 0.84
N ASP A 185 15.05 -33.07 0.08
CA ASP A 185 15.06 -33.12 -1.39
C ASP A 185 14.93 -31.72 -2.04
N ARG A 186 15.15 -30.64 -1.26
CA ARG A 186 15.15 -29.25 -1.71
C ARG A 186 16.58 -28.73 -1.84
N THR A 187 16.88 -28.10 -2.98
CA THR A 187 18.22 -27.56 -3.30
C THR A 187 18.69 -26.46 -2.35
N THR A 188 17.76 -25.71 -1.77
CA THR A 188 17.98 -24.68 -0.74
C THR A 188 17.35 -25.14 0.56
N LYS A 189 18.06 -25.03 1.68
CA LYS A 189 17.53 -25.31 3.02
C LYS A 189 16.69 -24.12 3.51
N TYR A 190 15.39 -24.13 3.23
CA TYR A 190 14.48 -23.09 3.69
C TYR A 190 14.25 -23.16 5.21
N VAL A 191 14.05 -22.00 5.82
CA VAL A 191 13.48 -21.80 7.17
C VAL A 191 12.00 -21.49 6.98
N VAL A 192 11.12 -22.23 7.67
CA VAL A 192 9.67 -22.13 7.51
C VAL A 192 9.04 -21.67 8.81
N TYR A 193 8.38 -20.52 8.76
CA TYR A 193 7.64 -19.95 9.87
C TYR A 193 6.16 -20.31 9.75
N VAL A 194 5.61 -20.98 10.77
CA VAL A 194 4.19 -21.31 10.89
C VAL A 194 3.57 -20.63 12.12
N GLU A 195 2.26 -20.46 12.15
CA GLU A 195 1.57 -19.74 13.23
C GLU A 195 1.71 -20.50 14.56
N ARG A 196 2.09 -19.84 15.67
CA ARG A 196 2.48 -20.53 16.92
C ARG A 196 1.42 -21.49 17.49
N ARG A 197 0.13 -21.26 17.25
CA ARG A 197 -0.94 -22.23 17.63
C ARG A 197 -0.77 -23.64 17.04
N LEU A 198 0.04 -23.78 15.98
CA LEU A 198 0.30 -25.06 15.32
C LEU A 198 1.38 -25.89 16.02
N GLU A 199 2.22 -25.28 16.86
CA GLU A 199 3.28 -25.94 17.63
C GLU A 199 2.73 -27.10 18.49
N THR A 200 1.60 -26.88 19.14
CA THR A 200 0.92 -27.85 20.01
C THR A 200 -0.24 -28.58 19.33
N HIS A 201 -0.47 -28.37 18.03
CA HIS A 201 -1.68 -28.89 17.37
C HIS A 201 -1.50 -30.36 16.91
N PRO A 202 -2.41 -31.29 17.25
CA PRO A 202 -2.23 -32.72 16.94
C PRO A 202 -2.14 -32.99 15.43
N ASP A 203 -3.02 -32.39 14.62
CA ASP A 203 -3.03 -32.62 13.16
C ASP A 203 -1.82 -32.00 12.45
N PHE A 204 -1.21 -30.95 13.02
CA PHE A 204 0.05 -30.42 12.52
C PHE A 204 1.20 -31.33 12.91
N GLY A 205 1.19 -31.82 14.16
CA GLY A 205 2.08 -32.87 14.64
C GLY A 205 3.56 -32.51 14.55
N ALA A 206 3.95 -31.32 15.04
CA ALA A 206 5.31 -30.79 14.90
C ALA A 206 6.41 -31.81 15.28
N ILE A 207 6.21 -32.56 16.37
CA ILE A 207 7.13 -33.61 16.84
C ILE A 207 7.25 -34.75 15.81
N GLN A 208 6.14 -35.17 15.19
CA GLN A 208 6.14 -36.18 14.12
C GLN A 208 6.84 -35.67 12.87
N LEU A 209 6.59 -34.42 12.47
CA LEU A 209 7.24 -33.79 11.31
C LEU A 209 8.77 -33.74 11.49
N LEU A 210 9.26 -33.44 12.69
CA LEU A 210 10.69 -33.46 13.02
C LEU A 210 11.28 -34.89 13.07
N GLN A 211 10.47 -35.91 13.37
CA GLN A 211 10.87 -37.33 13.29
C GLN A 211 10.89 -37.84 11.84
N GLU A 212 9.95 -37.41 11.00
CA GLU A 212 9.85 -37.73 9.58
C GLU A 212 10.96 -37.06 8.75
N GLU A 213 11.29 -35.80 9.06
CA GLU A 213 12.36 -35.02 8.42
C GLU A 213 13.32 -34.43 9.47
N PRO A 214 14.28 -35.22 10.02
CA PRO A 214 15.24 -34.73 11.03
C PRO A 214 16.07 -33.52 10.57
N THR A 215 16.21 -33.31 9.25
CA THR A 215 16.90 -32.14 8.71
C THR A 215 16.16 -30.81 8.95
N ALA A 216 14.91 -30.85 9.41
CA ALA A 216 14.06 -29.70 9.69
C ALA A 216 14.33 -29.04 11.06
N GLU A 217 15.12 -29.66 11.93
CA GLU A 217 15.51 -29.11 13.23
C GLU A 217 16.16 -27.72 13.08
N GLY A 218 15.76 -26.77 13.93
CA GLY A 218 16.15 -25.35 13.86
C GLY A 218 15.59 -24.55 12.66
N ARG A 219 15.00 -25.21 11.66
CA ARG A 219 14.42 -24.59 10.46
C ARG A 219 12.90 -24.45 10.50
N LEU A 220 12.18 -25.29 11.24
CA LEU A 220 10.80 -25.02 11.63
C LEU A 220 10.79 -23.95 12.73
N ARG A 221 10.00 -22.89 12.57
CA ARG A 221 9.88 -21.76 13.50
C ARG A 221 8.43 -21.30 13.68
N TYR A 222 8.16 -20.56 14.75
CA TYR A 222 6.79 -20.18 15.15
C TYR A 222 6.59 -18.67 15.27
N TRP A 223 5.74 -18.11 14.40
CA TRP A 223 5.41 -16.69 14.38
C TRP A 223 4.15 -16.35 15.19
N ASP A 224 4.11 -15.10 15.65
CA ASP A 224 2.93 -14.43 16.20
C ASP A 224 2.81 -13.01 15.60
N THR A 225 1.72 -12.31 15.88
CA THR A 225 1.44 -10.97 15.34
C THR A 225 2.50 -9.94 15.71
N ASN A 226 3.11 -10.04 16.90
CA ASN A 226 4.12 -9.10 17.38
C ASN A 226 5.47 -9.35 16.68
N MET A 227 5.85 -10.61 16.50
CA MET A 227 7.02 -11.00 15.69
C MET A 227 6.89 -10.48 14.25
N VAL A 228 5.73 -10.58 13.61
CA VAL A 228 5.58 -10.05 12.24
C VAL A 228 5.60 -8.51 12.22
N ALA A 229 5.18 -7.83 13.29
CA ALA A 229 5.23 -6.38 13.40
C ALA A 229 6.65 -5.84 13.69
N GLU A 230 7.42 -6.43 14.61
CA GLU A 230 8.79 -6.00 14.96
C GLU A 230 9.86 -6.59 14.01
N GLU A 231 9.67 -7.81 13.51
CA GLU A 231 10.67 -8.58 12.78
C GLU A 231 10.26 -8.91 11.33
N ALA A 232 9.44 -8.05 10.69
CA ALA A 232 8.98 -8.19 9.30
C ALA A 232 10.09 -8.50 8.27
N HIS A 233 11.33 -8.12 8.58
CA HIS A 233 12.53 -8.36 7.79
C HIS A 233 13.02 -9.82 7.75
N LEU A 234 12.56 -10.67 8.67
CA LEU A 234 12.95 -12.08 8.74
C LEU A 234 12.26 -12.95 7.67
N PHE A 235 11.44 -12.38 6.80
CA PHE A 235 10.62 -13.11 5.81
C PHE A 235 10.94 -12.66 4.37
N ASP A 236 11.65 -13.48 3.60
CA ASP A 236 11.92 -13.20 2.18
C ASP A 236 10.65 -13.33 1.31
N PHE A 237 9.71 -14.17 1.73
CA PHE A 237 8.55 -14.58 0.95
C PHE A 237 7.37 -15.02 1.83
N VAL A 238 6.14 -14.80 1.39
CA VAL A 238 4.92 -15.26 2.08
C VAL A 238 4.12 -16.21 1.19
N VAL A 239 3.67 -17.33 1.74
CA VAL A 239 2.68 -18.22 1.11
C VAL A 239 1.39 -18.18 1.92
N ALA A 240 0.31 -17.69 1.29
CA ALA A 240 -1.00 -17.59 1.91
C ALA A 240 -1.92 -18.74 1.46
N LEU A 241 -2.52 -19.44 2.43
CA LEU A 241 -3.38 -20.60 2.23
C LEU A 241 -4.82 -20.27 2.68
N GLY A 242 -5.74 -20.07 1.73
CA GLY A 242 -7.14 -19.77 2.05
C GLY A 242 -7.96 -19.11 0.94
N GLY A 243 -8.69 -18.06 1.31
CA GLY A 243 -9.44 -17.18 0.41
C GLY A 243 -8.93 -15.73 0.51
N ASP A 244 -9.58 -14.80 -0.17
CA ASP A 244 -9.14 -13.39 -0.21
C ASP A 244 -8.98 -12.75 1.19
N GLY A 245 -9.80 -13.15 2.18
CA GLY A 245 -9.67 -12.72 3.58
C GLY A 245 -8.35 -13.12 4.28
N THR A 246 -7.64 -14.12 3.76
CA THR A 246 -6.28 -14.52 4.18
C THR A 246 -5.22 -13.62 3.56
N VAL A 247 -5.47 -13.11 2.35
CA VAL A 247 -4.61 -12.11 1.71
C VAL A 247 -4.76 -10.76 2.41
N LEU A 248 -5.98 -10.38 2.77
CA LEU A 248 -6.23 -9.24 3.68
C LEU A 248 -5.59 -9.44 5.05
N TYR A 249 -5.56 -10.68 5.59
CA TYR A 249 -4.83 -10.94 6.84
C TYR A 249 -3.32 -10.70 6.68
N THR A 250 -2.77 -11.14 5.55
CA THR A 250 -1.35 -10.93 5.22
C THR A 250 -1.04 -9.44 5.09
N SER A 251 -1.89 -8.65 4.41
CA SER A 251 -1.75 -7.19 4.37
C SER A 251 -1.81 -6.57 5.77
N TRP A 252 -2.72 -7.04 6.63
CA TRP A 252 -2.87 -6.54 7.99
C TRP A 252 -1.66 -6.84 8.88
N LEU A 253 -1.05 -8.02 8.76
CA LEU A 253 0.18 -8.37 9.50
C LEU A 253 1.36 -7.46 9.14
N PHE A 254 1.50 -7.08 7.86
CA PHE A 254 2.58 -6.23 7.39
C PHE A 254 2.16 -4.74 7.28
N GLN A 255 2.14 -4.04 8.43
CA GLN A 255 1.85 -2.60 8.52
C GLN A 255 2.94 -1.67 7.93
N HIS A 256 4.03 -2.23 7.42
CA HIS A 256 5.08 -1.52 6.68
C HIS A 256 5.38 -2.26 5.36
N VAL A 257 6.66 -2.53 5.09
CA VAL A 257 7.15 -3.34 3.97
C VAL A 257 6.46 -4.72 3.95
N VAL A 258 6.07 -5.18 2.77
CA VAL A 258 5.36 -6.45 2.56
C VAL A 258 6.18 -7.35 1.63
N PRO A 259 6.64 -8.53 2.06
CA PRO A 259 7.32 -9.46 1.17
C PRO A 259 6.38 -9.99 0.07
N PRO A 260 6.89 -10.51 -1.06
CA PRO A 260 6.07 -11.09 -2.11
C PRO A 260 5.13 -12.18 -1.58
N VAL A 261 3.83 -12.02 -1.81
CA VAL A 261 2.78 -12.91 -1.31
C VAL A 261 2.24 -13.78 -2.45
N LEU A 262 2.40 -15.10 -2.31
CA LEU A 262 1.83 -16.10 -3.22
C LEU A 262 0.59 -16.73 -2.57
N SER A 263 -0.57 -16.50 -3.18
CA SER A 263 -1.88 -16.80 -2.56
C SER A 263 -2.61 -17.95 -3.25
N PHE A 264 -2.69 -19.10 -2.56
CA PHE A 264 -3.40 -20.30 -3.00
C PHE A 264 -4.88 -20.25 -2.61
N ALA A 265 -5.75 -20.52 -3.59
CA ALA A 265 -7.16 -20.80 -3.40
C ALA A 265 -7.34 -22.26 -2.92
N LEU A 266 -8.22 -22.45 -1.94
CA LEU A 266 -8.58 -23.75 -1.37
C LEU A 266 -10.05 -24.13 -1.66
N GLY A 267 -10.58 -23.60 -2.76
CA GLY A 267 -11.98 -23.69 -3.18
C GLY A 267 -12.17 -22.92 -4.48
N SER A 268 -13.16 -22.05 -4.56
CA SER A 268 -13.24 -21.07 -5.65
C SER A 268 -12.06 -20.09 -5.63
N LEU A 269 -11.56 -19.73 -6.82
CA LEU A 269 -10.58 -18.65 -6.98
C LEU A 269 -11.27 -17.29 -6.74
N GLY A 270 -10.62 -16.43 -5.97
CA GLY A 270 -11.11 -15.09 -5.65
C GLY A 270 -10.59 -14.01 -6.60
N PHE A 271 -10.58 -12.78 -6.10
CA PHE A 271 -9.94 -11.63 -6.75
C PHE A 271 -8.46 -11.49 -6.36
N LEU A 272 -8.05 -12.07 -5.23
CA LEU A 272 -6.68 -12.03 -4.71
C LEU A 272 -5.98 -13.40 -4.72
N THR A 273 -6.70 -14.50 -4.49
CA THR A 273 -6.15 -15.87 -4.62
C THR A 273 -6.07 -16.30 -6.09
N LYS A 274 -4.86 -16.59 -6.58
CA LYS A 274 -4.57 -16.78 -8.01
C LYS A 274 -4.06 -18.17 -8.40
N PHE A 275 -3.58 -18.94 -7.43
CA PHE A 275 -3.02 -20.26 -7.64
C PHE A 275 -3.96 -21.35 -7.13
N ASP A 276 -4.06 -22.46 -7.85
CA ASP A 276 -4.73 -23.66 -7.35
C ASP A 276 -3.80 -24.42 -6.40
N PHE A 277 -4.26 -24.70 -5.18
CA PHE A 277 -3.49 -25.48 -4.21
C PHE A 277 -3.13 -26.89 -4.72
N ASN A 278 -3.93 -27.49 -5.62
CA ASN A 278 -3.59 -28.80 -6.20
C ASN A 278 -2.22 -28.81 -6.92
N GLN A 279 -1.70 -27.64 -7.29
CA GLN A 279 -0.43 -27.45 -8.00
C GLN A 279 0.63 -26.75 -7.12
N TYR A 280 0.52 -26.79 -5.79
CA TYR A 280 1.37 -26.00 -4.90
C TYR A 280 2.87 -26.29 -5.05
N GLN A 281 3.25 -27.56 -5.25
CA GLN A 281 4.66 -27.97 -5.34
C GLN A 281 5.35 -27.37 -6.56
N SER A 282 4.80 -27.59 -7.76
CA SER A 282 5.32 -27.04 -9.01
C SER A 282 5.26 -25.52 -9.02
N THR A 283 4.19 -24.93 -8.49
CA THR A 283 4.02 -23.48 -8.36
C THR A 283 5.15 -22.84 -7.52
N ILE A 284 5.40 -23.33 -6.30
CA ILE A 284 6.42 -22.77 -5.42
C ILE A 284 7.83 -23.06 -5.96
N GLU A 285 8.09 -24.26 -6.49
CA GLU A 285 9.40 -24.61 -7.05
C GLU A 285 9.74 -23.70 -8.25
N THR A 286 8.77 -23.46 -9.14
CA THR A 286 8.93 -22.55 -10.30
C THR A 286 9.13 -21.10 -9.84
N ALA A 287 8.39 -20.64 -8.84
CA ALA A 287 8.51 -19.30 -8.27
C ALA A 287 9.89 -19.04 -7.65
N PHE A 288 10.46 -20.00 -6.92
CA PHE A 288 11.77 -19.86 -6.27
C PHE A 288 12.94 -20.07 -7.24
N LYS A 289 12.79 -20.96 -8.23
CA LYS A 289 13.84 -21.30 -9.21
C LYS A 289 13.96 -20.30 -10.35
N ASP A 290 12.83 -19.98 -10.98
CA ASP A 290 12.75 -19.20 -12.23
C ASP A 290 12.26 -17.77 -12.00
N GLY A 291 11.85 -17.46 -10.77
CA GLY A 291 11.41 -16.14 -10.32
C GLY A 291 9.91 -15.89 -10.43
N VAL A 292 9.48 -14.76 -9.88
CA VAL A 292 8.08 -14.32 -9.79
C VAL A 292 7.83 -13.05 -10.60
N VAL A 293 6.62 -12.91 -11.14
CA VAL A 293 6.10 -11.61 -11.60
C VAL A 293 5.23 -11.05 -10.49
N VAL A 294 5.33 -9.76 -10.19
CA VAL A 294 4.65 -9.14 -9.05
C VAL A 294 3.72 -8.01 -9.52
N SER A 295 2.45 -8.09 -9.12
CA SER A 295 1.46 -7.02 -9.21
C SER A 295 1.48 -6.23 -7.91
N LEU A 296 1.90 -4.97 -7.97
CA LEU A 296 1.77 -4.05 -6.84
C LEU A 296 0.35 -3.50 -6.77
N ARG A 297 -0.32 -3.73 -5.64
CA ARG A 297 -1.64 -3.18 -5.35
C ARG A 297 -1.52 -1.94 -4.46
N LEU A 298 -2.31 -0.92 -4.76
CA LEU A 298 -2.47 0.25 -3.89
C LEU A 298 -2.99 -0.21 -2.52
N ARG A 299 -2.39 0.36 -1.46
CA ARG A 299 -2.91 0.36 -0.10
C ARG A 299 -3.20 1.79 0.32
N PHE A 300 -4.08 1.99 1.28
CA PHE A 300 -4.20 3.29 1.96
C PHE A 300 -3.43 3.30 3.27
N GLU A 301 -2.76 4.42 3.55
CA GLU A 301 -2.40 4.82 4.90
C GLU A 301 -3.58 5.63 5.47
N CYS A 302 -4.21 5.07 6.51
CA CYS A 302 -5.27 5.70 7.27
C CYS A 302 -4.74 6.18 8.63
N THR A 303 -4.85 7.47 8.94
CA THR A 303 -4.52 8.03 10.28
C THR A 303 -5.80 8.48 10.97
N ILE A 304 -6.03 8.02 12.20
CA ILE A 304 -7.08 8.53 13.09
C ILE A 304 -6.56 9.80 13.76
N MET A 305 -7.30 10.89 13.63
CA MET A 305 -7.02 12.19 14.21
C MET A 305 -8.10 12.50 15.26
N ARG A 306 -7.67 12.73 16.50
CA ARG A 306 -8.53 13.04 17.63
C ARG A 306 -8.61 14.53 17.86
N SER A 307 -9.80 15.03 18.15
CA SER A 307 -9.96 16.43 18.56
C SER A 307 -9.22 16.70 19.88
N ASN A 308 -8.51 17.82 19.95
CA ASN A 308 -7.95 18.32 21.20
C ASN A 308 -9.01 19.18 21.91
N ARG A 309 -9.21 18.96 23.21
CA ARG A 309 -10.08 19.81 24.05
C ARG A 309 -9.42 21.18 24.25
N ARG A 310 -10.17 22.25 24.02
CA ARG A 310 -9.71 23.63 24.23
C ARG A 310 -10.01 24.06 25.68
N PRO A 311 -9.24 24.98 26.28
CA PRO A 311 -9.54 25.52 27.60
C PRO A 311 -10.92 26.19 27.69
N ASP A 312 -11.36 26.82 26.59
CA ASP A 312 -12.63 27.53 26.51
C ASP A 312 -13.86 26.61 26.32
N ASP A 313 -13.66 25.30 26.08
CA ASP A 313 -14.77 24.34 25.89
C ASP A 313 -15.69 24.25 27.13
N ASP A 314 -15.20 24.66 28.30
CA ASP A 314 -15.94 24.67 29.58
C ASP A 314 -16.62 26.03 29.90
N VAL A 315 -16.45 27.06 29.05
CA VAL A 315 -17.01 28.41 29.29
C VAL A 315 -18.18 28.67 28.32
N SER A 316 -19.39 28.71 28.88
CA SER A 316 -20.65 28.44 28.18
C SER A 316 -21.21 29.53 27.25
N ASN A 317 -20.38 30.25 26.47
CA ASN A 317 -20.90 31.20 25.47
C ASN A 317 -19.96 31.55 24.28
N THR A 318 -18.83 30.86 24.10
CA THR A 318 -17.91 31.12 22.98
C THR A 318 -18.22 30.21 21.78
N SER A 319 -17.94 30.68 20.57
CA SER A 319 -18.17 30.02 19.26
C SER A 319 -18.27 28.48 19.30
N LYS A 320 -19.40 27.93 18.84
CA LYS A 320 -19.51 26.49 18.54
C LYS A 320 -18.37 26.10 17.60
N ARG A 321 -17.60 25.06 17.96
CA ARG A 321 -16.54 24.54 17.11
C ARG A 321 -17.13 23.99 15.81
N ASP A 322 -16.56 24.37 14.68
CA ASP A 322 -16.86 23.80 13.37
C ASP A 322 -15.63 23.01 12.88
N LEU A 323 -15.86 21.80 12.39
CA LEU A 323 -14.80 20.94 11.86
C LEU A 323 -14.32 21.45 10.49
N VAL A 324 -15.18 22.14 9.73
CA VAL A 324 -14.80 22.79 8.47
C VAL A 324 -13.84 23.95 8.73
N GLU A 325 -14.12 24.81 9.71
CA GLU A 325 -13.20 25.91 10.11
C GLU A 325 -11.88 25.39 10.70
N GLU A 326 -11.90 24.29 11.46
CA GLU A 326 -10.70 23.67 12.03
C GLU A 326 -9.80 22.96 10.99
N LEU A 327 -10.34 22.57 9.84
CA LEU A 327 -9.61 21.85 8.78
C LEU A 327 -9.25 22.70 7.55
N ILE A 328 -10.07 23.72 7.21
CA ILE A 328 -9.95 24.51 5.96
C ILE A 328 -9.79 26.02 6.22
N GLY A 329 -10.33 26.56 7.31
CA GLY A 329 -10.28 28.00 7.57
C GLY A 329 -8.84 28.54 7.70
N GLU A 330 -8.68 29.86 7.62
CA GLU A 330 -7.37 30.54 7.66
C GLU A 330 -6.55 30.24 8.94
N GLU A 331 -5.21 30.28 8.84
CA GLU A 331 -4.28 29.97 9.95
C GLU A 331 -4.34 31.03 11.08
N GLY A 332 -4.98 30.66 12.20
CA GLY A 332 -4.77 31.32 13.49
C GLY A 332 -3.54 30.72 14.18
N GLU A 333 -2.64 31.56 14.71
CA GLU A 333 -1.37 31.13 15.27
C GLU A 333 -1.51 30.10 16.41
N GLY A 334 -0.64 29.09 16.42
CA GLY A 334 -0.30 28.30 17.61
C GLY A 334 -1.25 27.16 18.03
N THR A 335 -2.41 26.96 17.39
CA THR A 335 -3.38 25.94 17.85
C THR A 335 -3.42 24.67 16.98
N LEU A 336 -2.73 23.61 17.44
CA LEU A 336 -2.95 22.24 16.95
C LEU A 336 -4.34 21.76 17.39
N THR A 337 -5.33 21.85 16.49
CA THR A 337 -6.72 21.47 16.77
C THR A 337 -6.92 19.97 17.03
N HIS A 338 -6.03 19.14 16.49
CA HIS A 338 -6.12 17.67 16.55
C HIS A 338 -4.76 17.00 16.79
N ARG A 339 -4.78 15.74 17.21
CA ARG A 339 -3.60 14.88 17.40
C ARG A 339 -3.78 13.49 16.77
N PRO A 340 -2.74 12.86 16.21
CA PRO A 340 -2.81 11.49 15.73
C PRO A 340 -2.94 10.49 16.89
N ASP A 341 -3.75 9.45 16.70
CA ASP A 341 -4.00 8.36 17.66
C ASP A 341 -3.39 7.04 17.14
N LYS A 342 -4.01 6.44 16.11
CA LYS A 342 -3.51 5.23 15.43
C LYS A 342 -3.32 5.46 13.93
N VAL A 343 -2.44 4.66 13.32
CA VAL A 343 -2.21 4.60 11.88
C VAL A 343 -2.33 3.16 11.40
N PHE A 344 -3.00 2.93 10.27
CA PHE A 344 -3.20 1.61 9.67
C PHE A 344 -2.89 1.62 8.17
N GLN A 345 -2.34 0.51 7.68
CA GLN A 345 -2.20 0.20 6.26
C GLN A 345 -3.26 -0.85 5.86
N ILE A 346 -4.11 -0.52 4.90
CA ILE A 346 -5.24 -1.36 4.43
C ILE A 346 -5.20 -1.60 2.92
N LEU A 347 -5.74 -2.73 2.45
CA LEU A 347 -5.71 -3.14 1.04
C LEU A 347 -7.02 -2.92 0.29
N ASN A 348 -8.18 -3.05 0.95
CA ASN A 348 -9.49 -2.90 0.32
C ASN A 348 -10.10 -1.54 0.61
N ASP A 349 -10.59 -1.34 1.83
CA ASP A 349 -11.50 -0.24 2.16
C ASP A 349 -11.39 0.20 3.62
N VAL A 350 -11.65 1.50 3.83
CA VAL A 350 -11.99 2.08 5.12
C VAL A 350 -13.44 2.54 5.07
N VAL A 351 -14.21 2.13 6.07
CA VAL A 351 -15.64 2.44 6.18
C VAL A 351 -15.85 3.28 7.43
N LEU A 352 -16.56 4.40 7.33
CA LEU A 352 -17.08 5.13 8.47
C LEU A 352 -18.59 4.90 8.55
N ASP A 353 -19.04 4.18 9.58
CA ASP A 353 -20.43 3.75 9.74
C ASP A 353 -21.08 4.29 11.04
N ARG A 354 -22.41 4.43 11.08
CA ARG A 354 -23.15 4.89 12.29
C ARG A 354 -23.06 3.92 13.48
N GLY A 355 -22.67 2.67 13.24
CA GLY A 355 -22.55 1.61 14.23
C GLY A 355 -23.85 1.21 14.90
N PRO A 356 -23.85 0.99 16.23
CA PRO A 356 -25.03 0.54 16.97
C PRO A 356 -26.13 1.61 17.05
N ASN A 357 -25.84 2.85 16.67
CA ASN A 357 -26.79 3.95 16.72
C ASN A 357 -27.97 3.70 15.75
N PRO A 358 -29.23 3.91 16.18
CA PRO A 358 -30.41 3.71 15.32
C PRO A 358 -30.65 4.89 14.36
N THR A 359 -30.00 6.04 14.59
CA THR A 359 -30.04 7.22 13.74
C THR A 359 -28.94 7.20 12.70
N MET A 360 -29.20 7.76 11.51
CA MET A 360 -28.17 7.98 10.48
C MET A 360 -26.97 8.76 11.02
N SER A 361 -25.78 8.40 10.53
CA SER A 361 -24.55 9.18 10.75
C SER A 361 -24.59 10.50 9.98
N GLN A 362 -23.95 11.51 10.55
CA GLN A 362 -23.60 12.77 9.90
C GLN A 362 -22.08 12.77 9.72
N ILE A 363 -21.61 12.78 8.48
CA ILE A 363 -20.19 12.61 8.13
C ILE A 363 -19.78 13.70 7.15
N GLU A 364 -18.71 14.43 7.46
CA GLU A 364 -18.12 15.39 6.52
C GLU A 364 -17.01 14.76 5.71
N LEU A 365 -17.12 14.91 4.38
CA LEU A 365 -16.13 14.46 3.42
C LEU A 365 -15.35 15.66 2.89
N PHE A 366 -14.03 15.60 3.09
CA PHE A 366 -13.07 16.60 2.61
C PHE A 366 -12.11 15.94 1.62
N GLY A 367 -11.60 16.71 0.65
CA GLY A 367 -10.53 16.29 -0.26
C GLY A 367 -9.49 17.38 -0.44
N ASP A 368 -8.22 17.02 -0.23
CA ASP A 368 -7.09 17.92 -0.05
C ASP A 368 -7.38 19.06 0.93
N ASP A 369 -7.81 20.22 0.46
CA ASP A 369 -8.07 21.41 1.28
C ASP A 369 -9.47 22.00 0.99
N GLU A 370 -10.39 21.19 0.44
CA GLU A 370 -11.78 21.52 0.10
C GLU A 370 -12.79 20.63 0.88
N HIS A 371 -13.94 21.20 1.27
CA HIS A 371 -15.10 20.43 1.76
C HIS A 371 -15.96 20.03 0.55
N PHE A 372 -16.25 18.75 0.41
CA PHE A 372 -17.01 18.24 -0.72
C PHE A 372 -18.51 18.14 -0.40
N THR A 373 -18.85 17.56 0.76
CA THR A 373 -20.25 17.43 1.20
C THR A 373 -20.34 16.92 2.64
N THR A 374 -21.47 17.22 3.29
CA THR A 374 -21.89 16.59 4.55
C THR A 374 -22.92 15.50 4.23
N LEU A 375 -22.55 14.24 4.46
CA LEU A 375 -23.37 13.06 4.22
C LEU A 375 -24.29 12.77 5.40
N LEU A 376 -25.58 12.56 5.11
CA LEU A 376 -26.54 11.91 6.02
C LEU A 376 -26.83 10.50 5.48
N ALA A 377 -26.32 9.48 6.18
CA ALA A 377 -26.19 8.13 5.64
C ALA A 377 -26.09 7.05 6.75
N ASP A 378 -26.21 5.77 6.40
CA ASP A 378 -25.72 4.68 7.27
C ASP A 378 -24.18 4.74 7.43
N GLY A 379 -23.49 5.28 6.44
CA GLY A 379 -22.05 5.54 6.45
C GLY A 379 -21.47 5.93 5.10
N VAL A 380 -20.14 5.87 4.97
CA VAL A 380 -19.40 6.04 3.71
C VAL A 380 -18.22 5.07 3.65
N CYS A 381 -17.95 4.54 2.46
CA CYS A 381 -16.84 3.64 2.15
C CYS A 381 -15.85 4.35 1.21
N ILE A 382 -14.57 4.36 1.58
CA ILE A 382 -13.46 4.78 0.72
C ILE A 382 -12.62 3.54 0.39
N ALA A 383 -12.56 3.17 -0.89
CA ALA A 383 -11.99 1.92 -1.36
C ALA A 383 -10.86 2.10 -2.38
N THR A 384 -9.86 1.23 -2.33
CA THR A 384 -8.82 1.09 -3.35
C THR A 384 -9.42 0.44 -4.62
N PRO A 385 -8.71 0.43 -5.75
CA PRO A 385 -9.12 -0.34 -6.92
C PRO A 385 -9.21 -1.85 -6.65
N THR A 386 -8.49 -2.35 -5.62
CA THR A 386 -8.57 -3.73 -5.16
C THR A 386 -9.79 -3.96 -4.25
N GLY A 387 -10.14 -2.98 -3.40
CA GLY A 387 -11.40 -2.96 -2.65
C GLY A 387 -12.65 -2.75 -3.51
N SER A 388 -12.49 -2.36 -4.78
CA SER A 388 -13.62 -2.11 -5.70
C SER A 388 -14.59 -3.29 -5.83
N THR A 389 -14.09 -4.52 -5.71
CA THR A 389 -14.84 -5.80 -5.73
C THR A 389 -15.33 -6.28 -4.36
N ALA A 390 -15.00 -5.55 -3.29
CA ALA A 390 -15.31 -5.91 -1.90
C ALA A 390 -16.55 -5.15 -1.40
N TYR A 391 -16.49 -4.49 -0.22
CA TYR A 391 -17.67 -3.87 0.38
C TYR A 391 -18.18 -2.68 -0.44
N ASN A 392 -17.28 -1.96 -1.13
CA ASN A 392 -17.64 -0.96 -2.15
C ASN A 392 -18.65 -1.48 -3.18
N LEU A 393 -18.50 -2.72 -3.69
CA LEU A 393 -19.42 -3.29 -4.68
C LEU A 393 -20.82 -3.52 -4.08
N ALA A 394 -20.87 -4.01 -2.84
CA ALA A 394 -22.12 -4.24 -2.11
C ALA A 394 -22.86 -2.93 -1.78
N ALA A 395 -22.11 -1.84 -1.56
CA ALA A 395 -22.65 -0.49 -1.37
C ALA A 395 -23.08 0.20 -2.69
N GLY A 396 -22.98 -0.47 -3.84
CA GLY A 396 -23.36 0.07 -5.15
C GLY A 396 -22.26 0.88 -5.85
N GLY A 397 -21.02 0.82 -5.37
CA GLY A 397 -19.85 1.44 -5.98
C GLY A 397 -19.38 0.74 -7.26
N SER A 398 -18.61 1.46 -8.08
CA SER A 398 -18.10 0.92 -9.35
C SER A 398 -16.93 -0.05 -9.16
N LEU A 399 -16.87 -1.05 -10.05
CA LEU A 399 -15.70 -1.91 -10.24
C LEU A 399 -14.54 -1.11 -10.87
N SER A 400 -13.30 -1.40 -10.48
CA SER A 400 -12.11 -0.77 -11.05
C SER A 400 -11.00 -1.81 -11.30
N HIS A 401 -10.16 -1.58 -12.31
CA HIS A 401 -9.02 -2.45 -12.57
C HIS A 401 -7.92 -2.21 -11.51
N PRO A 402 -7.22 -3.23 -10.98
CA PRO A 402 -6.30 -3.05 -9.85
C PRO A 402 -5.09 -2.15 -10.13
N GLU A 403 -4.81 -1.85 -11.40
CA GLU A 403 -3.74 -0.94 -11.85
C GLU A 403 -4.23 0.50 -12.09
N ASN A 404 -5.54 0.77 -11.96
CA ASN A 404 -6.09 2.12 -12.11
C ASN A 404 -5.62 3.01 -10.95
N PRO A 405 -5.05 4.20 -11.20
CA PRO A 405 -4.52 5.08 -10.16
C PRO A 405 -5.63 5.92 -9.52
N VAL A 406 -6.59 5.27 -8.87
CA VAL A 406 -7.83 5.90 -8.38
C VAL A 406 -8.24 5.48 -6.97
N ILE A 407 -8.99 6.37 -6.31
CA ILE A 407 -9.76 6.13 -5.08
C ILE A 407 -11.24 6.11 -5.44
N LEU A 408 -12.00 5.20 -4.84
CA LEU A 408 -13.44 5.07 -4.97
C LEU A 408 -14.09 5.57 -3.68
N VAL A 409 -15.14 6.39 -3.77
CA VAL A 409 -15.93 6.84 -2.61
C VAL A 409 -17.41 6.56 -2.85
N THR A 410 -17.99 5.76 -1.96
CA THR A 410 -19.36 5.24 -2.09
C THR A 410 -20.09 5.41 -0.76
N ALA A 411 -21.15 6.22 -0.73
CA ALA A 411 -21.98 6.39 0.46
C ALA A 411 -22.96 5.22 0.64
N ILE A 412 -23.19 4.83 1.89
CA ILE A 412 -23.97 3.64 2.28
C ILE A 412 -25.35 4.12 2.71
N CYS A 413 -26.40 3.71 1.97
CA CYS A 413 -27.79 4.11 2.24
C CYS A 413 -27.98 5.63 2.44
N ALA A 414 -27.35 6.45 1.59
CA ALA A 414 -27.40 7.91 1.72
C ALA A 414 -28.84 8.45 1.55
N HIS A 415 -29.27 9.27 2.50
CA HIS A 415 -30.54 10.02 2.43
C HIS A 415 -30.45 11.21 1.45
N THR A 416 -29.24 11.62 1.10
CA THR A 416 -28.94 12.61 0.06
C THR A 416 -29.16 12.00 -1.33
N LEU A 417 -30.36 12.16 -1.90
CA LEU A 417 -30.81 11.56 -3.17
C LEU A 417 -29.89 11.82 -4.38
N SER A 418 -29.12 12.91 -4.34
CA SER A 418 -28.18 13.32 -5.39
C SER A 418 -26.81 12.63 -5.29
N PHE A 419 -26.46 11.99 -4.17
CA PHE A 419 -25.13 11.36 -4.04
C PHE A 419 -24.99 10.17 -5.00
N ARG A 420 -23.79 10.04 -5.58
CA ARG A 420 -23.38 8.99 -6.51
C ARG A 420 -21.96 8.54 -6.17
N PRO A 421 -21.57 7.28 -6.45
CA PRO A 421 -20.19 6.85 -6.29
C PRO A 421 -19.22 7.76 -7.06
N ILE A 422 -18.19 8.25 -6.38
CA ILE A 422 -17.20 9.19 -6.92
C ILE A 422 -15.89 8.43 -7.19
N ILE A 423 -15.23 8.73 -8.30
CA ILE A 423 -13.89 8.23 -8.63
C ILE A 423 -12.93 9.43 -8.63
N MET A 424 -11.85 9.33 -7.85
CA MET A 424 -10.86 10.40 -7.64
C MET A 424 -9.43 9.89 -7.89
N PRO A 425 -8.44 10.75 -8.16
CA PRO A 425 -7.05 10.31 -8.37
C PRO A 425 -6.42 9.76 -7.08
N ASP A 426 -5.48 8.82 -7.21
CA ASP A 426 -4.69 8.27 -6.09
C ASP A 426 -3.78 9.26 -5.35
N THR A 427 -3.65 10.50 -5.85
CA THR A 427 -2.83 11.56 -5.26
C THR A 427 -3.58 12.45 -4.26
N ILE A 428 -4.91 12.33 -4.13
CA ILE A 428 -5.71 13.15 -3.21
C ILE A 428 -5.61 12.64 -1.77
N VAL A 429 -5.61 13.55 -0.79
CA VAL A 429 -5.78 13.22 0.62
C VAL A 429 -7.25 13.42 0.98
N LEU A 430 -7.96 12.35 1.33
CA LEU A 430 -9.35 12.43 1.79
C LEU A 430 -9.40 12.51 3.31
N ARG A 431 -10.41 13.20 3.85
CA ARG A 431 -10.73 13.14 5.29
C ARG A 431 -12.22 12.86 5.47
N MET A 432 -12.53 11.98 6.42
CA MET A 432 -13.90 11.68 6.85
C MET A 432 -14.03 12.06 8.32
N GLY A 433 -14.81 13.11 8.62
CA GLY A 433 -14.98 13.66 9.96
C GLY A 433 -16.38 13.45 10.52
N VAL A 434 -16.49 13.37 11.85
CA VAL A 434 -17.77 13.46 12.57
C VAL A 434 -17.92 14.91 13.05
N PRO A 435 -18.91 15.69 12.57
CA PRO A 435 -19.05 17.10 12.97
C PRO A 435 -19.31 17.29 14.46
N TYR A 436 -18.96 18.45 15.01
CA TYR A 436 -19.17 18.77 16.43
C TYR A 436 -20.65 18.85 16.84
N ASP A 437 -21.57 19.08 15.89
CA ASP A 437 -23.02 19.08 16.14
C ASP A 437 -23.69 17.71 15.88
N ALA A 438 -22.92 16.70 15.47
CA ALA A 438 -23.42 15.36 15.19
C ALA A 438 -24.02 14.72 16.46
N ARG A 439 -25.24 14.19 16.32
CA ARG A 439 -26.02 13.66 17.45
C ARG A 439 -25.47 12.37 18.07
N THR A 440 -24.61 11.66 17.34
CA THR A 440 -24.06 10.36 17.72
C THR A 440 -22.64 10.20 17.21
N SER A 441 -21.84 9.39 17.90
CA SER A 441 -20.57 8.88 17.38
C SER A 441 -20.75 8.13 16.05
N SER A 442 -19.66 8.01 15.30
CA SER A 442 -19.54 7.08 14.17
C SER A 442 -18.34 6.16 14.38
N TRP A 443 -18.17 5.13 13.56
CA TRP A 443 -17.17 4.10 13.76
C TRP A 443 -16.38 3.84 12.49
N ALA A 444 -15.05 4.01 12.56
CA ALA A 444 -14.14 3.69 11.48
C ALA A 444 -13.77 2.19 11.52
N SER A 445 -13.91 1.50 10.39
CA SER A 445 -13.58 0.08 10.19
C SER A 445 -12.53 -0.05 9.10
N PHE A 446 -11.48 -0.85 9.36
CA PHE A 446 -10.27 -0.95 8.52
C PHE A 446 -10.10 -2.37 7.96
N ASP A 447 -10.21 -2.56 6.64
CA ASP A 447 -10.22 -3.89 5.97
C ASP A 447 -11.24 -4.89 6.60
N GLY A 448 -12.30 -4.37 7.23
CA GLY A 448 -13.27 -5.15 7.99
C GLY A 448 -12.72 -5.86 9.25
N ARG A 449 -11.59 -5.39 9.81
CA ARG A 449 -10.89 -5.98 10.96
C ARG A 449 -10.97 -5.14 12.24
N GLU A 450 -10.13 -4.12 12.33
CA GLU A 450 -10.10 -3.21 13.48
C GLU A 450 -11.23 -2.20 13.31
N ARG A 451 -11.96 -1.93 14.40
CA ARG A 451 -13.09 -1.00 14.39
C ARG A 451 -13.03 -0.07 15.59
N ILE A 452 -12.99 1.23 15.34
CA ILE A 452 -12.69 2.27 16.33
C ILE A 452 -13.74 3.37 16.27
N GLU A 453 -14.29 3.72 17.42
CA GLU A 453 -15.24 4.82 17.57
C GLU A 453 -14.58 6.18 17.36
N LEU A 454 -15.27 7.06 16.63
CA LEU A 454 -14.97 8.48 16.40
C LEU A 454 -16.05 9.32 17.09
N HIS A 455 -15.64 10.24 17.95
CA HIS A 455 -16.52 11.18 18.62
C HIS A 455 -16.73 12.44 17.75
N PRO A 456 -17.74 13.28 18.03
CA PRO A 456 -17.84 14.62 17.44
C PRO A 456 -16.51 15.38 17.53
N GLY A 457 -16.00 15.83 16.38
CA GLY A 457 -14.67 16.42 16.19
C GLY A 457 -13.60 15.44 15.68
N ASP A 458 -13.70 14.13 15.91
CA ASP A 458 -12.71 13.17 15.43
C ASP A 458 -12.84 12.94 13.90
N TYR A 459 -11.72 12.69 13.22
CA TYR A 459 -11.72 12.37 11.79
C TYR A 459 -10.66 11.33 11.39
N VAL A 460 -10.87 10.67 10.25
CA VAL A 460 -9.88 9.77 9.62
C VAL A 460 -9.32 10.45 8.38
N THR A 461 -8.00 10.57 8.31
CA THR A 461 -7.26 10.94 7.09
C THR A 461 -6.95 9.68 6.29
N VAL A 462 -7.18 9.69 4.98
CA VAL A 462 -6.93 8.58 4.05
C VAL A 462 -6.04 9.08 2.91
N SER A 463 -4.95 8.35 2.62
CA SER A 463 -3.99 8.70 1.57
C SER A 463 -3.35 7.45 0.96
N ALA A 464 -2.80 7.56 -0.25
CA ALA A 464 -2.04 6.45 -0.86
C ALA A 464 -0.80 6.09 -0.04
N SER A 465 -0.62 4.80 0.24
CA SER A 465 0.49 4.28 1.03
C SER A 465 1.80 4.19 0.26
N ARG A 466 2.92 4.56 0.90
CA ARG A 466 4.29 4.26 0.43
C ARG A 466 4.61 2.76 0.40
N TYR A 467 3.79 1.91 1.02
CA TYR A 467 4.00 0.47 1.12
C TYR A 467 2.90 -0.31 0.36
N PRO A 468 3.00 -0.41 -0.99
CA PRO A 468 2.07 -1.21 -1.78
C PRO A 468 2.17 -2.70 -1.45
N PHE A 469 1.08 -3.43 -1.68
CA PHE A 469 1.01 -4.87 -1.43
C PHE A 469 1.51 -5.66 -2.64
N ALA A 470 2.48 -6.55 -2.44
CA ALA A 470 3.17 -7.29 -3.49
C ALA A 470 2.54 -8.66 -3.77
N ASN A 471 1.52 -8.73 -4.63
CA ASN A 471 0.86 -9.99 -4.98
C ASN A 471 1.59 -10.69 -6.15
N VAL A 472 1.95 -11.97 -5.98
CA VAL A 472 2.60 -12.77 -7.03
C VAL A 472 1.59 -13.20 -8.09
N LEU A 473 1.95 -13.06 -9.37
CA LEU A 473 1.12 -13.45 -10.51
C LEU A 473 1.54 -14.83 -11.09
N PRO A 474 0.58 -15.63 -11.58
CA PRO A 474 0.89 -16.81 -12.39
C PRO A 474 1.66 -16.43 -13.66
N GLN A 475 2.70 -17.20 -14.01
CA GLN A 475 3.63 -16.82 -15.09
C GLN A 475 2.95 -16.73 -16.47
N ASP A 476 1.88 -17.51 -16.70
CA ASP A 476 1.23 -17.67 -18.00
C ASP A 476 0.00 -16.76 -18.23
N ARG A 477 -0.43 -15.98 -17.22
CA ARG A 477 -1.69 -15.19 -17.27
C ARG A 477 -1.48 -13.68 -17.18
N LYS A 478 -0.65 -13.13 -18.08
CA LYS A 478 -0.52 -11.67 -18.20
C LYS A 478 -1.78 -11.05 -18.84
N GLY A 479 -2.41 -10.10 -18.16
CA GLY A 479 -3.52 -9.30 -18.68
C GLY A 479 -4.92 -9.87 -18.42
N GLU A 480 -5.21 -11.10 -18.85
CA GLU A 480 -6.60 -11.63 -18.82
C GLU A 480 -7.15 -11.93 -17.41
N ASP A 481 -6.29 -12.14 -16.43
CA ASP A 481 -6.67 -12.73 -15.12
C ASP A 481 -7.72 -11.93 -14.34
N TRP A 482 -7.76 -10.59 -14.45
CA TRP A 482 -8.82 -9.78 -13.81
C TRP A 482 -10.18 -9.99 -14.48
N VAL A 483 -10.24 -9.98 -15.82
CA VAL A 483 -11.47 -10.22 -16.59
C VAL A 483 -11.96 -11.65 -16.36
N GLN A 484 -11.04 -12.63 -16.35
CA GLN A 484 -11.37 -14.02 -16.02
C GLN A 484 -11.85 -14.17 -14.57
N SER A 485 -11.25 -13.48 -13.58
CA SER A 485 -11.79 -13.47 -12.20
C SER A 485 -13.20 -12.88 -12.16
N ILE A 486 -13.46 -11.69 -12.72
CA ILE A 486 -14.81 -11.10 -12.71
C ILE A 486 -15.83 -12.00 -13.42
N SER A 487 -15.50 -12.53 -14.59
CA SER A 487 -16.45 -13.37 -15.35
C SER A 487 -16.80 -14.68 -14.63
N ARG A 488 -15.89 -15.21 -13.79
CA ARG A 488 -16.15 -16.36 -12.92
C ARG A 488 -16.94 -15.96 -11.66
N THR A 489 -16.50 -14.93 -10.95
CA THR A 489 -17.07 -14.58 -9.63
C THR A 489 -18.43 -13.88 -9.73
N LEU A 490 -18.67 -13.07 -10.78
CA LEU A 490 -19.97 -12.41 -11.04
C LEU A 490 -20.83 -13.12 -12.10
N ASN A 491 -20.41 -14.31 -12.56
CA ASN A 491 -21.10 -15.09 -13.61
C ASN A 491 -21.44 -14.30 -14.88
N TRP A 492 -20.64 -13.29 -15.24
CA TRP A 492 -20.84 -12.52 -16.48
C TRP A 492 -20.80 -13.45 -17.69
N ASN A 493 -21.65 -13.16 -18.68
CA ASN A 493 -21.85 -13.96 -19.89
C ASN A 493 -22.45 -15.37 -19.71
N SER A 494 -22.93 -15.74 -18.51
CA SER A 494 -23.69 -17.00 -18.31
C SER A 494 -25.08 -17.01 -18.98
N ARG A 495 -25.61 -15.85 -19.37
CA ARG A 495 -26.90 -15.72 -20.08
C ARG A 495 -26.79 -16.33 -21.49
N GLN A 496 -27.76 -17.17 -21.85
CA GLN A 496 -27.86 -17.72 -23.21
C GLN A 496 -27.84 -16.59 -24.26
N LYS A 497 -27.00 -16.73 -25.29
CA LYS A 497 -26.99 -15.81 -26.43
C LYS A 497 -28.37 -15.75 -27.07
N GLN A 498 -28.93 -14.55 -27.17
CA GLN A 498 -30.20 -14.31 -27.84
C GLN A 498 -30.05 -14.72 -29.30
N LYS A 499 -30.89 -15.65 -29.77
CA LYS A 499 -30.88 -16.08 -31.17
C LYS A 499 -31.29 -14.89 -32.04
N SER A 500 -30.58 -14.68 -33.15
CA SER A 500 -31.03 -13.75 -34.19
C SER A 500 -32.40 -14.19 -34.69
N PHE A 501 -33.23 -13.24 -35.11
CA PHE A 501 -34.36 -13.57 -35.98
C PHE A 501 -33.84 -14.28 -37.25
N LYS A 502 -34.67 -15.17 -37.77
CA LYS A 502 -34.50 -15.85 -39.07
C LYS A 502 -35.41 -15.21 -40.09
#